data_AF-A0A7I8MY67-F1
#
_entry.id   AF-A0A7I8MY67-F1
#
_cell.length_a   1.000
_cell.length_b   1.000
_cell.length_c   1.000
_cell.angle_alpha   90.00
_cell.angle_beta   90.00
_cell.angle_gamma   90.00
#
_symmetry.space_group_name_H-M   'P 1'
#
loop_
_entity.id
_entity.type
_entity.pdbx_description
1 polymer ?
#
loop_
_entity_poly.entity_id
_entity_poly.type
_entity_poly.pdbx_seq_one_letter_code
_entity_poly.pdbx_strand_id
1 'polypeptide(L)'
;MRDRWLKRAIKRVARVRYAADLKLTRMIQRRRIYRLGGACNRCGKCCRMPMVQVFPPFLYLKMARWWIITWHRRINGFEFIREDRKEKTFTFRCTHLDIRTGLCDAYESRPGMCRDYPRVLLDTTDPQLFDTCGYYPVLINGKKLSQALDGLDLPEAKREDLKRRLYLVD
;
A
#
# COMPACT_ATOMS: atom_id res chain seq x y z
N MET A 1 -6.05 19.68 4.50
CA MET A 1 -6.30 20.83 3.62
C MET A 1 -6.49 20.38 2.19
N ARG A 2 -7.55 20.80 1.49
CA ARG A 2 -7.77 20.45 0.08
C ARG A 2 -6.65 20.99 -0.80
N ASP A 3 -6.18 20.18 -1.75
CA ASP A 3 -5.16 20.63 -2.71
C ASP A 3 -5.70 21.75 -3.59
N ARG A 4 -4.90 22.83 -3.72
CA ARG A 4 -5.09 23.88 -4.75
C ARG A 4 -4.82 23.33 -6.14
N TRP A 5 -5.37 23.99 -7.17
CA TRP A 5 -5.31 23.54 -8.57
C TRP A 5 -3.87 23.25 -9.05
N LEU A 6 -2.89 24.10 -8.70
CA LEU A 6 -1.48 23.91 -9.07
C LEU A 6 -0.92 22.61 -8.50
N LYS A 7 -1.16 22.32 -7.21
CA LYS A 7 -0.74 21.05 -6.59
C LYS A 7 -1.42 19.86 -7.25
N ARG A 8 -2.69 19.98 -7.62
CA ARG A 8 -3.42 18.91 -8.34
C ARG A 8 -2.80 18.63 -9.71
N ALA A 9 -2.40 19.67 -10.44
CA ALA A 9 -1.73 19.52 -11.73
C ALA A 9 -0.38 18.82 -11.58
N ILE A 10 0.47 19.26 -10.63
CA ILE A 10 1.76 18.63 -10.34
C ILE A 10 1.57 17.15 -9.94
N LYS A 11 0.62 16.87 -9.02
CA LYS A 11 0.30 15.50 -8.61
C LYS A 11 -0.23 14.66 -9.76
N ARG A 12 -0.97 15.24 -10.71
CA ARG A 12 -1.46 14.53 -11.90
C ARG A 12 -0.31 14.09 -12.80
N VAL A 13 0.65 14.98 -13.10
CA VAL A 13 1.84 14.64 -13.87
C VAL A 13 2.66 13.55 -13.17
N ALA A 14 2.94 13.74 -11.87
CA ALA A 14 3.65 12.75 -11.06
C ALA A 14 2.92 11.39 -11.03
N ARG A 15 1.58 11.41 -10.99
CA ARG A 15 0.74 10.20 -11.04
C ARG A 15 0.84 9.49 -12.38
N VAL A 16 0.82 10.21 -13.49
CA VAL A 16 0.95 9.60 -14.83
C VAL A 16 2.32 8.92 -14.96
N ARG A 17 3.39 9.62 -14.57
CA ARG A 17 4.74 9.02 -14.52
C ARG A 17 4.77 7.77 -13.64
N TYR A 18 4.23 7.86 -12.42
CA TYR A 18 4.18 6.72 -11.48
C TYR A 18 3.39 5.54 -12.06
N ALA A 19 2.25 5.80 -12.71
CA ALA A 19 1.44 4.75 -13.32
C ALA A 19 2.15 4.07 -14.50
N ALA A 20 2.90 4.83 -15.31
CA ALA A 20 3.70 4.29 -16.39
C ALA A 20 4.83 3.40 -15.86
N ASP A 21 5.57 3.88 -14.87
CA ASP A 21 6.63 3.13 -14.19
C ASP A 21 6.10 1.83 -13.57
N LEU A 22 5.01 1.93 -12.80
CA LEU A 22 4.36 0.79 -12.17
C LEU A 22 3.84 -0.24 -13.18
N LYS A 23 3.31 0.20 -14.33
CA LYS A 23 2.87 -0.68 -15.41
C LYS A 23 4.06 -1.43 -15.99
N LEU A 24 5.17 -0.75 -16.23
CA LEU A 24 6.42 -1.36 -16.71
C LEU A 24 6.96 -2.37 -15.70
N THR A 25 7.09 -2.00 -14.42
CA THR A 25 7.57 -2.90 -13.35
C THR A 25 6.73 -4.17 -13.27
N ARG A 26 5.40 -4.04 -13.28
CA ARG A 26 4.49 -5.19 -13.19
C ARG A 26 4.50 -6.07 -14.44
N MET A 27 4.75 -5.48 -15.61
CA MET A 27 4.94 -6.23 -16.86
C MET A 27 6.22 -7.08 -16.82
N ILE A 28 7.28 -6.56 -16.19
CA ILE A 28 8.55 -7.28 -16.00
C ILE A 28 8.42 -8.36 -14.92
N GLN A 29 7.75 -8.07 -13.79
CA GLN A 29 7.69 -8.98 -12.65
C GLN A 29 6.92 -10.29 -12.89
N ARG A 30 6.07 -10.38 -13.94
CA ARG A 30 5.37 -11.57 -14.51
C ARG A 30 4.66 -12.58 -13.57
N ARG A 31 4.87 -12.56 -12.25
CA ARG A 31 4.32 -13.52 -11.29
C ARG A 31 3.55 -12.77 -10.22
N ARG A 32 2.23 -12.81 -10.31
CA ARG A 32 1.34 -12.43 -9.21
C ARG A 32 0.89 -13.70 -8.50
N ILE A 33 1.15 -13.74 -7.20
CA ILE A 33 0.73 -14.84 -6.33
C ILE A 33 -0.69 -14.57 -5.81
N TYR A 34 -1.00 -13.30 -5.55
CA TYR A 34 -2.27 -12.89 -4.96
C TYR A 34 -3.09 -11.99 -5.90
N ARG A 35 -4.41 -12.13 -5.84
CA ARG A 35 -5.39 -11.17 -6.37
C ARG A 35 -5.96 -10.35 -5.23
N LEU A 36 -6.42 -9.13 -5.53
CA LEU A 36 -7.07 -8.28 -4.54
C LEU A 36 -8.56 -8.65 -4.43
N GLY A 37 -9.00 -9.05 -3.25
CA GLY A 37 -10.41 -9.18 -2.88
C GLY A 37 -10.91 -7.99 -2.07
N GLY A 38 -12.23 -7.82 -2.02
CA GLY A 38 -12.88 -6.79 -1.21
C GLY A 38 -12.86 -5.37 -1.79
N ALA A 39 -13.17 -4.40 -0.95
CA ALA A 39 -13.31 -2.98 -1.30
C ALA A 39 -12.85 -2.06 -0.18
N CYS A 40 -12.50 -0.81 -0.51
CA CYS A 40 -12.09 0.17 0.51
C CYS A 40 -13.28 0.56 1.40
N ASN A 41 -13.21 0.22 2.69
CA ASN A 41 -14.18 0.61 3.71
C ASN A 41 -13.85 1.95 4.41
N ARG A 42 -12.87 2.71 3.90
CA ARG A 42 -12.47 4.03 4.41
C ARG A 42 -12.03 4.05 5.89
N CYS A 43 -11.43 2.97 6.39
CA CYS A 43 -10.93 2.90 7.78
C CYS A 43 -9.78 3.88 8.11
N GLY A 44 -9.15 4.50 7.10
CA GLY A 44 -8.11 5.52 7.27
C GLY A 44 -6.76 5.02 7.80
N LYS A 45 -6.60 3.73 8.15
CA LYS A 45 -5.36 3.17 8.73
C LYS A 45 -4.14 3.38 7.84
N CYS A 46 -4.26 3.09 6.54
CA CYS A 46 -3.16 3.30 5.57
C CYS A 46 -2.76 4.76 5.41
N CYS A 47 -3.63 5.71 5.78
CA CYS A 47 -3.34 7.14 5.73
C CYS A 47 -2.71 7.66 7.03
N ARG A 48 -2.77 6.95 8.16
CA ARG A 48 -2.24 7.46 9.44
C ARG A 48 -0.73 7.62 9.40
N MET A 49 -0.05 6.57 8.93
CA MET A 49 1.40 6.50 8.88
C MET A 49 1.89 5.96 7.53
N PRO A 50 1.74 6.71 6.42
CA PRO A 50 2.27 6.29 5.14
C PRO A 50 3.78 6.08 5.24
N MET A 51 4.20 4.89 4.84
CA MET A 51 5.59 4.49 4.73
C MET A 51 6.02 4.50 3.27
N VAL A 52 7.15 5.11 2.98
CA VAL A 52 7.71 5.22 1.64
C VAL A 52 9.08 4.55 1.65
N GLN A 53 9.20 3.42 0.95
CA GLN A 53 10.50 2.81 0.70
C GLN A 53 11.29 3.71 -0.26
N VAL A 54 12.56 3.92 0.04
CA VAL A 54 13.43 4.82 -0.71
C VAL A 54 14.71 4.13 -1.15
N PHE A 55 15.26 4.59 -2.27
CA PHE A 55 16.56 4.14 -2.76
C PHE A 55 17.67 4.64 -1.81
N PRO A 56 18.74 3.86 -1.53
CA PRO A 56 19.77 4.19 -0.53
C PRO A 56 20.35 5.62 -0.59
N PRO A 57 20.64 6.22 -1.77
CA PRO A 57 21.12 7.59 -1.84
C PRO A 57 20.19 8.62 -1.20
N PHE A 58 18.87 8.39 -1.18
CA PHE A 58 17.93 9.27 -0.47
C PHE A 58 18.03 9.18 1.06
N LEU A 59 18.68 8.14 1.60
CA LEU A 59 18.98 8.01 3.03
C LEU A 59 20.30 8.67 3.39
N TYR A 60 21.33 8.47 2.55
CA TYR A 60 22.70 8.84 2.90
C TYR A 60 23.13 10.21 2.38
N LEU A 61 22.62 10.66 1.23
CA LEU A 61 22.98 11.97 0.67
C LEU A 61 22.04 13.05 1.21
N LYS A 62 22.59 13.97 2.01
CA LYS A 62 21.84 15.06 2.68
C LYS A 62 20.94 15.85 1.72
N MET A 63 21.44 16.16 0.52
CA MET A 63 20.68 16.91 -0.49
C MET A 63 19.53 16.09 -1.07
N ALA A 64 19.78 14.84 -1.47
CA ALA A 64 18.73 13.96 -2.00
C ALA A 64 17.65 13.70 -0.95
N ARG A 65 18.07 13.42 0.29
CA ARG A 65 17.20 13.28 1.47
C ARG A 65 16.31 14.51 1.68
N TRP A 66 16.91 15.70 1.66
CA TRP A 66 16.17 16.95 1.83
C TRP A 66 15.14 17.14 0.71
N TRP A 67 15.51 16.86 -0.54
CA TRP A 67 14.61 16.99 -1.69
C TRP A 67 13.39 16.07 -1.60
N ILE A 68 13.59 14.78 -1.34
CA ILE A 68 12.48 13.82 -1.28
C ILE A 68 11.54 14.10 -0.11
N ILE A 69 12.07 14.44 1.07
CA ILE A 69 11.25 14.83 2.24
C ILE A 69 10.47 16.10 1.93
N THR A 70 11.12 17.10 1.32
CA THR A 70 10.49 18.37 0.95
C THR A 70 9.39 18.15 -0.09
N TRP A 71 9.61 17.28 -1.07
CA TRP A 71 8.60 16.88 -2.05
C TRP A 71 7.36 16.28 -1.34
N HIS A 72 7.56 15.29 -0.47
CA HIS A 72 6.48 14.67 0.28
C HIS A 72 5.73 15.68 1.17
N ARG A 73 6.45 16.58 1.84
CA ARG A 73 5.85 17.62 2.67
C ARG A 73 5.04 18.64 1.86
N ARG A 74 5.65 19.23 0.84
CA ARG A 74 5.07 20.37 0.10
C ARG A 74 4.00 19.93 -0.89
N ILE A 75 4.24 18.84 -1.61
CA ILE A 75 3.36 18.33 -2.64
C ILE A 75 2.37 17.36 -2.02
N ASN A 76 2.84 16.25 -1.44
CA ASN A 76 1.95 15.17 -1.00
C ASN A 76 1.20 15.43 0.31
N GLY A 77 1.62 16.43 1.10
CA GLY A 77 1.01 16.72 2.39
C GLY A 77 1.41 15.71 3.46
N PHE A 78 2.64 15.20 3.39
CA PHE A 78 3.18 14.21 4.32
C PHE A 78 4.28 14.84 5.18
N GLU A 79 4.04 14.92 6.48
CA GLU A 79 5.02 15.41 7.43
C GLU A 79 5.94 14.28 7.88
N PHE A 80 7.25 14.48 7.77
CA PHE A 80 8.22 13.47 8.14
C PHE A 80 8.19 13.21 9.65
N ILE A 81 8.12 11.93 10.04
CA ILE A 81 8.17 11.50 11.44
C ILE A 81 9.54 10.90 11.74
N ARG A 82 9.90 9.85 11.01
CA ARG A 82 11.13 9.07 11.26
C ARG A 82 11.59 8.34 10.01
N GLU A 83 12.85 7.91 10.04
CA GLU A 83 13.43 6.99 9.07
C GLU A 83 13.73 5.64 9.71
N ASP A 84 13.64 4.59 8.91
CA ASP A 84 14.19 3.27 9.20
C ASP A 84 15.26 2.98 8.16
N ARG A 85 16.52 2.92 8.58
CA ARG A 85 17.65 2.67 7.67
C ARG A 85 17.77 1.21 7.27
N LYS A 86 17.32 0.29 8.12
CA LYS A 86 17.36 -1.15 7.85
C LYS A 86 16.34 -1.49 6.75
N GLU A 87 15.12 -1.00 6.92
CA GLU A 87 14.03 -1.18 5.96
C GLU A 87 14.04 -0.13 4.84
N LYS A 88 15.02 0.77 4.84
CA LYS A 88 15.20 1.84 3.85
C LYS A 88 13.92 2.64 3.60
N THR A 89 13.26 3.05 4.68
CA THR A 89 11.89 3.56 4.65
C THR A 89 11.77 4.89 5.39
N PHE A 90 10.98 5.82 4.83
CA PHE A 90 10.54 7.03 5.52
C PHE A 90 9.09 6.89 5.98
N THR A 91 8.87 7.15 7.27
CA THR A 91 7.53 7.20 7.86
C THR A 91 7.07 8.65 7.96
N PHE A 92 5.85 8.90 7.51
CA PHE A 92 5.24 10.23 7.54
C PHE A 92 3.89 10.23 8.27
N ARG A 93 3.43 11.42 8.64
CA ARG A 93 2.05 11.72 9.05
C ARG A 93 1.31 12.33 7.88
N CYS A 94 0.13 11.83 7.54
CA CYS A 94 -0.69 12.44 6.49
C CYS A 94 -1.48 13.64 7.03
N THR A 95 -1.38 14.79 6.35
CA THR A 95 -2.13 16.01 6.68
C THR A 95 -3.50 16.11 5.99
N HIS A 96 -3.82 15.15 5.13
CA HIS A 96 -5.10 15.06 4.41
C HIS A 96 -6.11 14.13 5.09
N LEU A 97 -5.69 13.38 6.12
CA LEU A 97 -6.55 12.49 6.87
C LEU A 97 -7.31 13.29 7.93
N ASP A 98 -8.64 13.22 7.89
CA ASP A 98 -9.47 13.57 9.03
C ASP A 98 -9.55 12.36 9.97
N ILE A 99 -9.02 12.51 11.19
CA ILE A 99 -8.94 11.42 12.17
C ILE A 99 -10.32 11.05 12.72
N ARG A 100 -11.27 12.00 12.74
CA ARG A 100 -12.61 11.79 13.27
C ARG A 100 -13.46 10.97 12.30
N THR A 101 -13.40 11.31 11.02
CA THR A 101 -14.21 10.65 9.99
C THR A 101 -13.47 9.53 9.25
N GLY A 102 -12.14 9.46 9.37
CA GLY A 102 -11.30 8.52 8.60
C GLY A 102 -11.13 8.90 7.13
N LEU A 103 -11.69 10.03 6.69
CA LEU A 103 -11.75 10.43 5.29
C LEU A 103 -10.53 11.24 4.85
N CYS A 104 -10.20 11.12 3.57
CA CYS A 104 -9.12 11.87 2.94
C CYS A 104 -9.68 13.07 2.16
N ASP A 105 -9.31 14.29 2.55
CA ASP A 105 -9.78 15.51 1.87
C ASP A 105 -9.14 15.76 0.49
N ALA A 106 -8.08 15.01 0.17
CA ALA A 106 -7.37 15.00 -1.11
C ALA A 106 -7.54 13.68 -1.87
N TYR A 107 -8.67 12.97 -1.67
CA TYR A 107 -8.93 11.66 -2.27
C TYR A 107 -8.69 11.62 -3.80
N GLU A 108 -9.18 12.65 -4.51
CA GLU A 108 -9.02 12.76 -5.96
C GLU A 108 -7.61 13.11 -6.41
N SER A 109 -6.87 13.88 -5.61
CA SER A 109 -5.50 14.28 -5.91
C SER A 109 -4.46 13.36 -5.30
N ARG A 110 -4.86 12.24 -4.66
CA ARG A 110 -3.95 11.25 -4.04
C ARG A 110 -2.73 10.93 -4.92
N PRO A 111 -1.53 10.87 -4.31
CA PRO A 111 -0.33 10.46 -5.02
C PRO A 111 -0.42 8.99 -5.44
N GLY A 112 0.43 8.58 -6.38
CA GLY A 112 0.46 7.23 -6.94
C GLY A 112 0.47 6.14 -5.87
N MET A 113 1.39 6.23 -4.91
CA MET A 113 1.51 5.28 -3.79
C MET A 113 0.20 5.09 -3.00
N CYS A 114 -0.57 6.16 -2.76
CA CYS A 114 -1.83 6.08 -2.01
C CYS A 114 -2.98 5.50 -2.84
N ARG A 115 -2.86 5.54 -4.17
CA ARG A 115 -3.83 4.92 -5.08
C ARG A 115 -3.49 3.47 -5.36
N ASP A 116 -2.21 3.12 -5.34
CA ASP A 116 -1.76 1.75 -5.53
C ASP A 116 -1.89 0.89 -4.28
N TYR A 117 -2.04 1.48 -3.09
CA TYR A 117 -2.40 0.72 -1.89
C TYR A 117 -3.81 0.10 -2.02
N PRO A 118 -4.01 -1.19 -1.65
CA PRO A 118 -3.02 -2.14 -1.11
C PRO A 118 -2.38 -3.05 -2.18
N ARG A 119 -2.62 -2.81 -3.48
CA ARG A 119 -2.11 -3.65 -4.59
C ARG A 119 -0.59 -3.81 -4.56
N VAL A 120 0.16 -2.78 -4.17
CA VAL A 120 1.62 -2.85 -4.01
C VAL A 120 2.06 -3.96 -3.04
N LEU A 121 1.25 -4.26 -2.02
CA LEU A 121 1.55 -5.31 -1.03
C LEU A 121 1.32 -6.71 -1.59
N LEU A 122 0.43 -6.87 -2.57
CA LEU A 122 0.15 -8.18 -3.19
C LEU A 122 1.32 -8.70 -4.03
N ASP A 123 2.27 -7.83 -4.36
CA ASP A 123 3.49 -8.19 -5.07
C ASP A 123 4.56 -8.75 -4.06
N THR A 124 4.24 -8.83 -2.75
CA THR A 124 5.06 -9.45 -1.70
C THR A 124 4.66 -10.91 -1.42
N THR A 125 5.51 -11.66 -0.73
CA THR A 125 5.27 -13.07 -0.38
C THR A 125 4.20 -13.25 0.71
N ASP A 126 4.14 -12.32 1.67
CA ASP A 126 3.15 -12.29 2.75
C ASP A 126 2.49 -10.90 2.81
N PRO A 127 1.39 -10.67 2.07
CA PRO A 127 0.72 -9.38 2.00
C PRO A 127 -0.03 -9.07 3.31
N GLN A 128 0.65 -8.39 4.23
CA GLN A 128 0.04 -7.97 5.49
C GLN A 128 -0.80 -6.69 5.32
N LEU A 129 -2.12 -6.85 5.40
CA LEU A 129 -3.08 -5.73 5.42
C LEU A 129 -3.53 -5.47 6.87
N PHE A 130 -4.01 -4.26 7.14
CA PHE A 130 -4.59 -3.95 8.46
C PHE A 130 -5.86 -4.77 8.70
N ASP A 131 -6.09 -5.22 9.93
CA ASP A 131 -7.30 -5.98 10.30
C ASP A 131 -8.61 -5.26 9.95
N THR A 132 -8.60 -3.92 10.03
CA THR A 132 -9.76 -3.10 9.69
C THR A 132 -9.85 -2.75 8.20
N CYS A 133 -8.97 -3.27 7.35
CA CYS A 133 -9.00 -3.00 5.91
C CYS A 133 -10.12 -3.82 5.26
N GLY A 134 -10.99 -3.17 4.48
CA GLY A 134 -12.01 -3.91 3.70
C GLY A 134 -11.46 -4.68 2.50
N TYR A 135 -10.16 -4.55 2.22
CA TYR A 135 -9.47 -5.36 1.22
C TYR A 135 -8.78 -6.54 1.89
N TYR A 136 -8.68 -7.65 1.16
CA TYR A 136 -7.93 -8.84 1.57
C TYR A 136 -7.21 -9.46 0.37
N PRO A 137 -6.02 -10.05 0.57
CA PRO A 137 -5.36 -10.83 -0.45
C PRO A 137 -6.13 -12.15 -0.66
N VAL A 138 -6.11 -12.65 -1.89
CA VAL A 138 -6.65 -13.97 -2.22
C VAL A 138 -5.62 -14.72 -3.06
N LEU A 139 -5.26 -15.93 -2.66
CA LEU A 139 -4.28 -16.75 -3.37
C LEU A 139 -4.81 -17.12 -4.76
N ILE A 140 -4.04 -16.81 -5.80
CA ILE A 140 -4.34 -17.22 -7.18
C ILE A 140 -4.19 -18.73 -7.28
N ASN A 141 -5.17 -19.40 -7.89
CA ASN A 141 -5.25 -20.86 -7.97
C ASN A 141 -5.32 -21.58 -6.60
N GLY A 142 -5.70 -20.86 -5.54
CA GLY A 142 -5.81 -21.42 -4.18
C GLY A 142 -6.85 -22.52 -4.01
N LYS A 143 -7.80 -22.66 -4.95
CA LYS A 143 -8.87 -23.69 -4.87
C LYS A 143 -8.34 -25.11 -4.68
N LYS A 144 -7.28 -25.49 -5.41
CA LYS A 144 -6.67 -26.82 -5.27
C LYS A 144 -6.07 -27.03 -3.89
N LEU A 145 -5.46 -25.99 -3.32
CA LEU A 145 -4.91 -26.04 -1.96
C LEU A 145 -6.02 -26.09 -0.90
N SER A 146 -7.11 -25.34 -1.11
CA SER A 146 -8.30 -25.39 -0.25
C SER A 146 -8.91 -26.80 -0.22
N GLN A 147 -9.13 -27.40 -1.39
CA GLN A 147 -9.63 -28.78 -1.54
C GLN A 147 -8.70 -29.82 -0.89
N ALA A 148 -7.38 -29.64 -1.04
CA ALA A 148 -6.42 -30.53 -0.40
C ALA A 148 -6.49 -30.44 1.14
N LEU A 149 -6.70 -29.24 1.70
CA LEU A 149 -6.90 -29.06 3.14
C LEU A 149 -8.21 -29.68 3.62
N ASP A 150 -9.26 -29.64 2.80
CA ASP A 150 -10.56 -30.22 3.16
C ASP A 150 -10.53 -31.75 3.27
N GLY A 151 -9.64 -32.40 2.52
CA GLY A 151 -9.40 -33.85 2.57
C GLY A 151 -8.49 -34.31 3.72
N LEU A 152 -7.93 -33.41 4.52
CA LEU A 152 -7.11 -33.77 5.68
C LEU A 152 -7.97 -33.96 6.93
N ASP A 153 -7.60 -34.92 7.76
CA ASP A 153 -8.19 -35.14 9.08
C ASP A 153 -7.68 -34.10 10.09
N LEU A 154 -8.11 -32.85 9.90
CA LEU A 154 -7.79 -31.71 10.76
C LEU A 154 -9.04 -31.24 11.51
N PRO A 155 -8.90 -30.86 12.80
CA PRO A 155 -9.94 -30.17 13.53
C PRO A 155 -10.41 -28.93 12.77
N GLU A 156 -11.72 -28.67 12.76
CA GLU A 156 -12.34 -27.58 12.00
C GLU A 156 -11.69 -26.22 12.27
N ALA A 157 -11.48 -25.89 13.56
CA ALA A 157 -10.83 -24.64 13.95
C ALA A 157 -9.42 -24.47 13.36
N LYS A 158 -8.65 -25.57 13.24
CA LYS A 158 -7.29 -25.55 12.68
C LYS A 158 -7.32 -25.43 11.15
N ARG A 159 -8.31 -26.03 10.50
CA ARG A 159 -8.54 -25.94 9.06
C ARG A 159 -8.89 -24.50 8.66
N GLU A 160 -9.80 -23.87 9.39
CA GLU A 160 -10.21 -22.48 9.15
C GLU A 160 -9.07 -21.50 9.39
N ASP A 161 -8.26 -21.70 10.44
CA ASP A 161 -7.05 -20.89 10.65
C ASP A 161 -6.07 -21.01 9.46
N LEU A 162 -5.83 -22.22 8.97
CA LEU A 162 -4.95 -22.44 7.81
C LEU A 162 -5.50 -21.79 6.55
N LYS A 163 -6.79 -21.95 6.25
CA LYS A 163 -7.43 -21.31 5.09
C LYS A 163 -7.30 -19.79 5.17
N ARG A 164 -7.52 -19.20 6.35
CA ARG A 164 -7.35 -17.76 6.60
C ARG A 164 -5.89 -17.31 6.39
N ARG A 165 -4.92 -18.01 6.98
CA ARG A 165 -3.49 -17.65 6.91
C ARG A 165 -2.89 -17.84 5.52
N LEU A 166 -3.43 -18.78 4.74
CA LEU A 166 -3.01 -19.05 3.36
C LEU A 166 -3.81 -18.24 2.33
N TYR A 167 -4.71 -17.35 2.79
CA TYR A 167 -5.52 -16.50 1.94
C TYR A 167 -6.37 -17.29 0.93
N LEU A 168 -6.86 -18.45 1.38
CA LEU A 168 -7.72 -19.37 0.65
C LEU A 168 -9.17 -18.95 0.91
N VAL A 169 -9.60 -17.90 0.21
CA VAL A 169 -10.99 -17.45 0.23
C VAL A 169 -11.65 -17.90 -1.07
N ASP A 170 -12.75 -18.63 -0.94
CA ASP A 170 -13.54 -19.17 -2.06
C ASP A 170 -14.16 -18.08 -2.94
#